data_AF-A0A0K3CQW6-F1
#
_entry.id   AF-A0A0K3CQW6-F1
#
_cell.length_a   1.000
_cell.length_b   1.000
_cell.length_c   1.000
_cell.angle_alpha   90.00
_cell.angle_beta   90.00
_cell.angle_gamma   90.00
#
_symmetry.space_group_name_H-M   'P 1'
#
loop_
_entity.id
_entity.type
_entity.pdbx_description
1 polymer ?
#
loop_
_entity_poly.entity_id
_entity_poly.type
_entity_poly.pdbx_seq_one_letter_code
_entity_poly.pdbx_strand_id
1 'polypeptide(L)'
;MLDILDSGLKSLEIVQGFFILSHWAAPEEISERDRAWQILGFAWRMAIELRISLPLHNFAHVTYRNASEIGLEVINRKRQLTWNLLFCAELAMTVQTGCIDILRAPPIPDAASYSPTNLPLEYPNYNYAANVQVNSIFTRMIHLASDLRRERGSDKLRETFVAAWKPEMEAWKARWPNINPFVDIHAEGNVIILNLVSLRFAGGSAQPILAECKAAALRTLHKINSWQDPETELLYCSNYVVVHIAYAAVLLIQLEQRFQHGVSAEVKADVLRMAEILEVVGKNRSNAFSAATLHAQRIKRLVASLSPPPQPAAPLAEDTSLFWSGPPMPPTFPAPSLGSSCLPPPLPEHTSAAGFLDATPQELADVGPLAEFASSDASWSFPTEFNDYALPMMGLWGWPEPGWNEGGEAAHAG
;
A
#
# COMPACT_ATOMS: atom_id res chain seq x y z
N MET A 1 23.80 14.11 -7.42
CA MET A 1 23.34 13.51 -6.12
C MET A 1 24.52 12.85 -5.44
N LEU A 2 25.17 11.89 -6.11
CA LEU A 2 26.45 11.30 -5.65
C LEU A 2 27.46 12.38 -5.24
N ASP A 3 27.68 13.38 -6.09
CA ASP A 3 28.60 14.50 -5.82
C ASP A 3 28.36 15.23 -4.48
N ILE A 4 27.11 15.31 -3.98
CA ILE A 4 26.77 15.93 -2.69
C ILE A 4 27.12 15.01 -1.52
N LEU A 5 26.91 13.70 -1.71
CA LEU A 5 27.26 12.67 -0.74
C LEU A 5 28.80 12.54 -0.65
N ASP A 6 29.47 12.53 -1.80
CA ASP A 6 30.94 12.41 -1.92
C ASP A 6 31.67 13.67 -1.41
N SER A 7 31.11 14.87 -1.63
CA SER A 7 31.66 16.11 -1.07
C SER A 7 31.39 16.29 0.43
N GLY A 8 30.57 15.43 1.05
CA GLY A 8 30.22 15.50 2.47
C GLY A 8 29.47 16.78 2.89
N LEU A 9 28.85 17.50 1.95
CA LEU A 9 28.18 18.78 2.21
C LEU A 9 26.83 18.56 2.90
N LYS A 10 26.55 19.33 3.95
CA LYS A 10 25.35 19.19 4.79
C LYS A 10 24.75 20.56 5.09
N SER A 11 23.50 20.78 4.68
CA SER A 11 22.74 22.00 5.01
C SER A 11 21.24 21.67 5.14
N LEU A 12 20.46 22.62 5.67
CA LEU A 12 19.01 22.47 5.78
C LEU A 12 18.34 22.36 4.39
N GLU A 13 18.87 23.08 3.41
CA GLU A 13 18.41 23.11 2.03
C GLU A 13 18.68 21.76 1.33
N ILE A 14 19.80 21.11 1.64
CA ILE A 14 20.09 19.75 1.14
C ILE A 14 19.11 18.73 1.74
N VAL A 15 18.81 18.82 3.04
CA VAL A 15 17.76 18.00 3.69
C VAL A 15 16.40 18.23 3.02
N GLN A 16 16.03 19.49 2.77
CA GLN A 16 14.78 19.85 2.08
C GLN A 16 14.75 19.34 0.64
N GLY A 17 15.86 19.38 -0.08
CA GLY A 17 16.00 18.83 -1.42
C GLY A 17 15.76 17.32 -1.46
N PHE A 18 16.42 16.54 -0.58
CA PHE A 18 16.15 15.11 -0.46
C PHE A 18 14.69 14.82 -0.04
N PHE A 19 14.15 15.56 0.93
CA PHE A 19 12.75 15.44 1.34
C PHE A 19 11.77 15.66 0.16
N ILE A 20 11.99 16.69 -0.66
CA ILE A 20 11.19 16.94 -1.87
C ILE A 20 11.32 15.76 -2.84
N LEU A 21 12.55 15.30 -3.11
CA LEU A 21 12.79 14.21 -4.06
C LEU A 21 12.11 12.89 -3.67
N SER A 22 11.92 12.57 -2.39
CA SER A 22 11.23 11.33 -2.00
C SER A 22 9.73 11.33 -2.36
N HIS A 23 9.07 12.50 -2.37
CA HIS A 23 7.62 12.62 -2.58
C HIS A 23 7.19 12.38 -4.04
N TRP A 24 8.12 12.53 -4.99
CA TRP A 24 7.91 12.32 -6.43
C TRP A 24 8.95 11.37 -7.04
N ALA A 25 9.62 10.54 -6.24
CA ALA A 25 10.46 9.47 -6.77
C ALA A 25 9.62 8.53 -7.67
N ALA A 26 10.23 7.95 -8.70
CA ALA A 26 9.57 6.90 -9.46
C ALA A 26 9.41 5.65 -8.58
N PRO A 27 8.24 5.00 -8.54
CA PRO A 27 8.08 3.75 -7.81
C PRO A 27 8.91 2.65 -8.49
N GLU A 28 9.60 1.83 -7.70
CA GLU A 28 10.12 0.54 -8.18
C GLU A 28 9.14 -0.59 -7.80
N GLU A 29 9.10 -1.68 -8.57
CA GLU A 29 8.20 -2.80 -8.29
C GLU A 29 8.64 -3.61 -7.05
N ILE A 30 9.94 -3.61 -6.77
CA ILE A 30 10.56 -4.26 -5.60
C ILE A 30 10.77 -3.21 -4.51
N SER A 31 10.15 -3.40 -3.34
CA SER A 31 10.20 -2.45 -2.21
C SER A 31 11.62 -2.17 -1.71
N GLU A 32 12.52 -3.16 -1.74
CA GLU A 32 13.93 -3.02 -1.36
C GLU A 32 14.70 -2.03 -2.25
N ARG A 33 14.24 -1.86 -3.50
CA ARG A 33 14.79 -0.93 -4.48
C ARG A 33 14.04 0.40 -4.53
N ASP A 34 13.01 0.60 -3.70
CA ASP A 34 12.27 1.85 -3.67
C ASP A 34 13.17 3.02 -3.21
N ARG A 35 13.56 3.83 -4.20
CA ARG A 35 14.43 4.99 -3.99
C ARG A 35 13.76 6.06 -3.15
N ALA A 36 12.44 6.12 -3.06
CA ALA A 36 11.74 7.08 -2.21
C ALA A 36 12.17 6.89 -0.74
N TRP A 37 12.22 5.63 -0.28
CA TRP A 37 12.65 5.28 1.07
C TRP A 37 14.13 5.63 1.30
N GLN A 38 14.99 5.27 0.35
CA GLN A 38 16.43 5.52 0.45
C GLN A 38 16.74 7.04 0.50
N ILE A 39 16.09 7.81 -0.36
CA ILE A 39 16.18 9.28 -0.43
C ILE A 39 15.69 9.93 0.87
N LEU A 40 14.56 9.48 1.42
CA LEU A 40 14.06 9.95 2.71
C LEU A 40 15.03 9.60 3.86
N GLY A 41 15.64 8.41 3.83
CA GLY A 41 16.66 7.98 4.78
C GLY A 41 17.93 8.85 4.74
N PHE A 42 18.34 9.36 3.58
CA PHE A 42 19.41 10.37 3.48
C PHE A 42 19.00 11.70 4.12
N ALA A 43 17.77 12.17 3.85
CA ALA A 43 17.24 13.39 4.47
C ALA A 43 17.23 13.30 6.00
N TRP A 44 16.73 12.18 6.57
CA TRP A 44 16.73 11.93 8.01
C TRP A 44 18.12 11.89 8.63
N ARG A 45 19.05 11.13 8.04
CA ARG A 45 20.41 11.00 8.56
C ARG A 45 21.09 12.38 8.65
N MET A 46 20.98 13.17 7.57
CA MET A 46 21.53 14.53 7.54
C MET A 46 20.80 15.48 8.51
N ALA A 47 19.47 15.37 8.65
CA ALA A 47 18.69 16.14 9.62
C ALA A 47 19.11 15.89 11.08
N ILE A 48 19.42 14.63 11.42
CA ILE A 48 19.91 14.21 12.74
C ILE A 48 21.33 14.75 12.98
N GLU A 49 22.24 14.61 12.01
CA GLU A 49 23.60 15.12 12.10
C GLU A 49 23.64 16.65 12.26
N LEU A 50 22.80 17.38 11.52
CA LEU A 50 22.60 18.83 11.64
C LEU A 50 21.78 19.25 12.87
N ARG A 51 21.28 18.28 13.65
CA ARG A 51 20.42 18.45 14.84
C ARG A 51 19.26 19.43 14.60
N ILE A 52 18.54 19.31 13.48
CA ILE A 52 17.50 20.28 13.09
C ILE A 52 16.26 20.26 13.99
N SER A 53 16.10 19.22 14.81
CA SER A 53 15.15 19.16 15.92
C SER A 53 15.41 20.20 17.01
N LEU A 54 16.64 20.72 17.12
CA LEU A 54 17.03 21.72 18.10
C LEU A 54 17.10 23.12 17.46
N PRO A 55 16.66 24.18 18.18
CA PRO A 55 16.84 25.56 17.75
C PRO A 55 18.34 25.91 17.74
N LEU A 56 18.75 26.67 16.73
CA LEU A 56 20.08 27.30 16.72
C LEU A 56 20.12 28.40 17.78
N HIS A 57 21.22 28.42 18.53
CA HIS A 57 21.56 29.51 19.44
C HIS A 57 22.28 30.65 18.70
N ASN A 58 22.26 31.87 19.26
CA ASN A 58 22.89 33.06 18.68
C ASN A 58 24.35 32.86 18.23
N PHE A 59 25.15 32.09 18.99
CA PHE A 59 26.54 31.80 18.62
C PHE A 59 26.66 31.00 17.31
N ALA A 60 25.80 29.98 17.13
CA ALA A 60 25.73 29.21 15.88
C ALA A 60 25.09 30.01 14.74
N HIS A 61 24.20 30.96 15.05
CA HIS A 61 23.65 31.90 14.06
C HIS A 61 24.72 32.81 13.48
N VAL A 62 25.65 33.34 14.28
CA VAL A 62 26.75 34.19 13.77
C VAL A 62 27.57 33.48 12.70
N THR A 63 27.86 32.18 12.87
CA THR A 63 28.55 31.37 11.85
C THR A 63 27.73 31.22 10.56
N TYR A 64 26.40 31.10 10.65
CA TYR A 64 25.48 31.05 9.50
C TYR A 64 25.26 32.42 8.83
N ARG A 65 25.30 33.50 9.61
CA ARG A 65 24.93 34.87 9.22
C ARG A 65 25.86 35.48 8.17
N ASN A 66 27.10 34.99 8.09
CA ASN A 66 28.08 35.40 7.09
C ASN A 66 27.63 35.10 5.63
N ALA A 67 26.53 34.36 5.43
CA ALA A 67 25.95 34.05 4.12
C ALA A 67 24.54 34.62 3.86
N SER A 68 23.82 35.15 4.86
CA SER A 68 22.50 35.78 4.63
C SER A 68 22.00 36.68 5.77
N GLU A 69 21.17 37.66 5.43
CA GLU A 69 20.49 38.56 6.39
C GLU A 69 19.31 37.90 7.13
N ILE A 70 19.07 36.60 6.93
CA ILE A 70 17.88 35.92 7.47
C ILE A 70 17.95 35.84 9.00
N GLY A 71 16.93 36.40 9.66
CA GLY A 71 16.79 36.40 11.12
C GLY A 71 16.73 35.00 11.71
N LEU A 72 17.34 34.82 12.89
CA LEU A 72 17.44 33.52 13.58
C LEU A 72 16.08 32.85 13.80
N GLU A 73 15.03 33.62 14.11
CA GLU A 73 13.66 33.11 14.27
C GLU A 73 13.15 32.41 13.00
N VAL A 74 13.38 33.00 11.82
CA VAL A 74 12.98 32.43 10.53
C VAL A 74 13.72 31.12 10.25
N ILE A 75 15.02 31.05 10.59
CA ILE A 75 15.82 29.84 10.44
C ILE A 75 15.33 28.75 11.39
N ASN A 76 15.09 29.07 12.67
CA ASN A 76 14.58 28.12 13.66
C ASN A 76 13.18 27.61 13.30
N ARG A 77 12.29 28.48 12.79
CA ARG A 77 11.01 28.09 12.22
C ARG A 77 11.21 27.13 11.05
N LYS A 78 12.06 27.44 10.06
CA LYS A 78 12.33 26.54 8.92
C LYS A 78 12.88 25.17 9.36
N ARG A 79 13.78 25.13 10.36
CA ARG A 79 14.30 23.87 10.95
C ARG A 79 13.17 23.02 11.54
N GLN A 80 12.33 23.61 12.38
CA GLN A 80 11.18 22.93 13.00
C GLN A 80 10.17 22.42 11.96
N LEU A 81 9.81 23.25 10.96
CA LEU A 81 8.92 22.83 9.87
C LEU A 81 9.49 21.63 9.10
N THR A 82 10.79 21.64 8.81
CA THR A 82 11.47 20.55 8.09
C THR A 82 11.47 19.26 8.91
N TRP A 83 11.76 19.34 10.21
CA TRP A 83 11.73 18.19 11.12
C TRP A 83 10.35 17.51 11.18
N ASN A 84 9.30 18.31 11.32
CA ASN A 84 7.93 17.81 11.41
C ASN A 84 7.41 17.27 10.07
N LEU A 85 7.87 17.83 8.94
CA LEU A 85 7.56 17.30 7.62
C LEU A 85 8.27 15.95 7.38
N LEU A 86 9.53 15.80 7.79
CA LEU A 86 10.24 14.51 7.75
C LEU A 86 9.48 13.43 8.55
N PHE A 87 8.99 13.77 9.75
CA PHE A 87 8.11 12.90 10.54
C PHE A 87 6.85 12.47 9.78
N CYS A 88 6.15 13.40 9.11
CA CYS A 88 4.97 13.05 8.30
C CYS A 88 5.31 12.17 7.09
N ALA A 89 6.48 12.37 6.47
CA ALA A 89 6.91 11.56 5.33
C ALA A 89 7.35 10.14 5.74
N GLU A 90 7.97 9.97 6.91
CA GLU A 90 8.29 8.64 7.46
C GLU A 90 7.01 7.82 7.66
N LEU A 91 5.97 8.45 8.21
CA LEU A 91 4.65 7.84 8.40
C LEU A 91 4.02 7.45 7.07
N ALA A 92 3.97 8.37 6.11
CA ALA A 92 3.41 8.10 4.79
C ALA A 92 4.16 6.96 4.07
N MET A 93 5.49 6.91 4.14
CA MET A 93 6.29 5.81 3.62
C MET A 93 6.01 4.48 4.34
N THR A 94 6.03 4.44 5.68
CA THR A 94 5.72 3.22 6.46
C THR A 94 4.33 2.66 6.16
N VAL A 95 3.35 3.53 5.92
CA VAL A 95 2.00 3.15 5.46
C VAL A 95 2.01 2.59 4.03
N GLN A 96 2.70 3.25 3.11
CA GLN A 96 2.80 2.86 1.70
C GLN A 96 3.49 1.49 1.51
N THR A 97 4.58 1.22 2.24
CA THR A 97 5.26 -0.08 2.20
C THR A 97 4.57 -1.13 3.08
N GLY A 98 3.83 -0.67 4.10
CA GLY A 98 3.20 -1.50 5.12
C GLY A 98 4.10 -1.83 6.30
N CYS A 99 5.32 -1.31 6.33
CA CYS A 99 6.26 -1.40 7.43
C CYS A 99 5.87 -0.52 8.64
N ILE A 100 4.58 -0.42 8.97
CA ILE A 100 4.03 0.41 10.05
C ILE A 100 4.64 0.02 11.42
N ASP A 101 4.89 -1.27 11.65
CA ASP A 101 5.52 -1.77 12.87
C ASP A 101 7.03 -1.44 12.96
N ILE A 102 7.66 -0.95 11.87
CA ILE A 102 9.08 -0.52 11.83
C ILE A 102 9.24 0.95 12.26
N LEU A 103 8.14 1.69 12.46
CA LEU A 103 8.14 3.13 12.78
C LEU A 103 9.03 3.45 14.00
N ARG A 104 10.27 3.87 13.72
CA ARG A 104 11.24 4.33 14.72
C ARG A 104 10.86 5.74 15.12
N ALA A 105 9.95 5.86 16.09
CA ALA A 105 9.43 7.14 16.54
C ALA A 105 10.52 8.22 16.68
N PRO A 106 10.56 9.22 15.77
CA PRO A 106 11.10 10.51 16.13
C PRO A 106 10.29 11.01 17.34
N PRO A 107 10.85 11.88 18.20
CA PRO A 107 10.03 12.54 19.22
C PRO A 107 8.80 13.15 18.54
N ILE A 108 7.62 12.62 18.88
CA ILE A 108 6.34 13.02 18.27
C ILE A 108 6.27 14.54 18.37
N PRO A 109 6.12 15.28 17.25
CA PRO A 109 6.08 16.72 17.29
C PRO A 109 5.02 17.16 18.29
N ASP A 110 5.42 18.05 19.21
CA ASP A 110 4.50 18.59 20.20
C ASP A 110 3.33 19.27 19.49
N ALA A 111 2.18 18.61 19.49
CA ALA A 111 0.99 19.08 18.81
C ALA A 111 0.43 20.36 19.44
N ALA A 112 0.78 20.66 20.70
CA ALA A 112 0.41 21.91 21.38
C ALA A 112 1.13 23.12 20.78
N SER A 113 2.30 22.94 20.16
CA SER A 113 3.05 24.00 19.46
C SER A 113 2.27 24.60 18.26
N TYR A 114 1.24 23.91 17.75
CA TYR A 114 0.46 24.33 16.58
C TYR A 114 -1.05 24.25 16.84
N SER A 115 -1.57 25.00 17.81
CA SER A 115 -3.01 25.04 18.09
C SER A 115 -3.79 25.93 17.11
N PRO A 116 -4.83 25.42 16.42
CA PRO A 116 -5.62 26.20 15.46
C PRO A 116 -6.51 27.27 16.08
N THR A 117 -6.70 27.28 17.40
CA THR A 117 -7.40 28.39 18.09
C THR A 117 -6.78 29.77 17.81
N ASN A 118 -5.53 29.81 17.33
CA ASN A 118 -4.77 31.02 17.01
C ASN A 118 -4.27 31.09 15.55
N LEU A 119 -4.77 30.25 14.63
CA LEU A 119 -4.32 30.21 13.23
C LEU A 119 -5.48 30.48 12.25
N PRO A 120 -5.60 31.70 11.71
CA PRO A 120 -6.52 32.01 10.61
C PRO A 120 -6.27 31.10 9.39
N LEU A 121 -7.31 30.86 8.59
CA LEU A 121 -7.22 30.06 7.35
C LEU A 121 -6.18 30.63 6.38
N GLU A 122 -6.03 31.95 6.35
CA GLU A 122 -5.06 32.70 5.54
C GLU A 122 -3.59 32.44 5.94
N TYR A 123 -3.34 31.84 7.11
CA TYR A 123 -1.99 31.63 7.59
C TYR A 123 -1.31 30.49 6.78
N PRO A 124 -0.12 30.70 6.17
CA PRO A 124 0.52 29.73 5.27
C PRO A 124 0.74 28.33 5.86
N ASN A 125 0.77 28.23 7.19
CA ASN A 125 1.01 27.00 7.92
C ASN A 125 -0.27 26.27 8.36
N TYR A 126 -1.48 26.73 8.01
CA TYR A 126 -2.76 26.12 8.45
C TYR A 126 -2.85 24.63 8.08
N ASN A 127 -2.74 24.31 6.79
CA ASN A 127 -2.79 22.93 6.28
C ASN A 127 -1.61 22.07 6.79
N TYR A 128 -0.43 22.66 6.93
CA TYR A 128 0.73 21.99 7.53
C TYR A 128 0.46 21.59 8.98
N ALA A 129 -0.11 22.48 9.79
CA ALA A 129 -0.42 22.22 11.19
C ALA A 129 -1.51 21.14 11.34
N ALA A 130 -2.55 21.18 10.50
CA ALA A 130 -3.56 20.13 10.41
C ALA A 130 -2.92 18.76 10.10
N ASN A 131 -2.04 18.70 9.08
CA ASN A 131 -1.33 17.48 8.68
C ASN A 131 -0.43 16.95 9.81
N VAL A 132 0.35 17.80 10.48
CA VAL A 132 1.18 17.37 11.62
C VAL A 132 0.30 16.83 12.75
N GLN A 133 -0.82 17.48 13.09
CA GLN A 133 -1.72 16.99 14.13
C GLN A 133 -2.32 15.61 13.81
N VAL A 134 -2.80 15.36 12.59
CA VAL A 134 -3.39 14.05 12.24
C VAL A 134 -2.33 12.94 12.24
N ASN A 135 -1.11 13.24 11.80
CA ASN A 135 0.02 12.30 11.85
C ASN A 135 0.44 11.99 13.29
N SER A 136 0.44 12.99 14.18
CA SER A 136 0.70 12.78 15.61
C SER A 136 -0.40 11.96 16.29
N ILE A 137 -1.68 12.14 15.92
CA ILE A 137 -2.79 11.26 16.38
C ILE A 137 -2.52 9.83 15.90
N PHE A 138 -2.39 9.64 14.59
CA PHE A 138 -2.18 8.33 13.98
C PHE A 138 -0.99 7.57 14.62
N THR A 139 0.15 8.24 14.80
CA THR A 139 1.35 7.69 15.45
C THR A 139 1.07 7.19 16.87
N ARG A 140 0.42 8.00 17.72
CA ARG A 140 0.04 7.58 19.08
C ARG A 140 -0.83 6.34 19.06
N MET A 141 -1.74 6.24 18.09
CA MET A 141 -2.66 5.10 17.97
C MET A 141 -1.95 3.85 17.43
N ILE A 142 -0.97 3.97 16.55
CA ILE A 142 -0.11 2.83 16.15
C ILE A 142 0.70 2.31 17.35
N HIS A 143 1.26 3.20 18.19
CA HIS A 143 1.93 2.78 19.42
C HIS A 143 0.97 2.12 20.41
N LEU A 144 -0.20 2.73 20.68
CA LEU A 144 -1.25 2.12 21.50
C LEU A 144 -1.67 0.74 20.97
N ALA A 145 -1.79 0.57 19.64
CA ALA A 145 -2.10 -0.72 19.05
C ALA A 145 -0.95 -1.74 19.16
N SER A 146 0.31 -1.30 19.26
CA SER A 146 1.45 -2.15 19.60
C SER A 146 1.40 -2.61 21.06
N ASP A 147 1.08 -1.69 21.98
CA ASP A 147 1.01 -1.99 23.41
C ASP A 147 -0.18 -2.90 23.74
N LEU A 148 -1.38 -2.59 23.23
CA LEU A 148 -2.58 -3.44 23.37
C LEU A 148 -2.41 -4.84 22.73
N ARG A 149 -1.56 -4.99 21.70
CA ARG A 149 -1.21 -6.32 21.13
C ARG A 149 -0.40 -7.19 22.10
N ARG A 150 0.27 -6.59 23.09
CA ARG A 150 1.10 -7.28 24.09
C ARG A 150 0.31 -7.63 25.35
N GLU A 151 -0.82 -6.96 25.59
CA GLU A 151 -1.77 -7.30 26.65
C GLU A 151 -2.48 -8.63 26.33
N ARG A 152 -2.57 -9.52 27.32
CA ARG A 152 -3.28 -10.81 27.21
C ARG A 152 -4.51 -10.81 28.12
N GLY A 153 -5.59 -11.44 27.65
CA GLY A 153 -6.76 -11.76 28.50
C GLY A 153 -7.81 -10.65 28.65
N SER A 154 -7.87 -9.69 27.73
CA SER A 154 -8.95 -8.69 27.66
C SER A 154 -9.77 -8.87 26.39
N ASP A 155 -11.06 -9.18 26.52
CA ASP A 155 -11.99 -9.32 25.38
C ASP A 155 -12.42 -7.97 24.79
N LYS A 156 -11.95 -6.85 25.37
CA LYS A 156 -12.35 -5.48 25.03
C LYS A 156 -11.26 -4.66 24.35
N LEU A 157 -10.12 -5.26 23.97
CA LEU A 157 -9.01 -4.55 23.33
C LEU A 157 -9.46 -3.76 22.09
N ARG A 158 -10.37 -4.31 21.28
CA ARG A 158 -10.97 -3.61 20.13
C ARG A 158 -11.78 -2.38 20.55
N GLU A 159 -12.63 -2.51 21.57
CA GLU A 159 -13.45 -1.41 22.10
C GLU A 159 -12.58 -0.30 22.67
N THR A 160 -11.58 -0.64 23.50
CA THR A 160 -10.60 0.29 24.06
C THR A 160 -9.85 1.04 22.98
N PHE A 161 -9.38 0.35 21.95
CA PHE A 161 -8.65 0.96 20.85
C PHE A 161 -9.52 1.94 20.04
N VAL A 162 -10.74 1.53 19.67
CA VAL A 162 -11.68 2.39 18.92
C VAL A 162 -12.13 3.60 19.76
N ALA A 163 -12.36 3.42 21.06
CA ALA A 163 -12.72 4.49 21.98
C ALA A 163 -11.59 5.52 22.17
N ALA A 164 -10.32 5.13 21.99
CA ALA A 164 -9.19 6.05 22.01
C ALA A 164 -9.07 6.87 20.72
N TRP A 165 -9.01 6.22 19.55
CA TRP A 165 -8.69 6.94 18.31
C TRP A 165 -9.88 7.70 17.70
N LYS A 166 -11.10 7.16 17.78
CA LYS A 166 -12.26 7.71 17.05
C LYS A 166 -12.64 9.12 17.52
N PRO A 167 -12.77 9.40 18.84
CA PRO A 167 -13.05 10.75 19.31
C PRO A 167 -11.96 11.76 18.98
N GLU A 168 -10.68 11.35 18.96
CA GLU A 168 -9.57 12.24 18.57
C GLU A 168 -9.63 12.63 17.09
N MET A 169 -9.96 11.69 16.20
CA MET A 169 -10.11 11.97 14.76
C MET A 169 -11.33 12.85 14.45
N GLU A 170 -12.47 12.61 15.10
CA GLU A 170 -13.65 13.48 14.96
C GLU A 170 -13.38 14.88 15.51
N ALA A 171 -12.72 14.99 16.67
CA ALA A 171 -12.33 16.27 17.25
C ALA A 171 -11.29 17.02 16.40
N TRP A 172 -10.41 16.31 15.70
CA TRP A 172 -9.52 16.90 14.70
C TRP A 172 -10.31 17.42 13.49
N LYS A 173 -11.23 16.62 12.93
CA LYS A 173 -12.03 17.02 11.76
C LYS A 173 -12.91 18.24 12.04
N ALA A 174 -13.56 18.28 13.20
CA ALA A 174 -14.36 19.43 13.65
C ALA A 174 -13.52 20.70 13.91
N ARG A 175 -12.26 20.54 14.31
CA ARG A 175 -11.31 21.62 14.59
C ARG A 175 -10.69 22.22 13.33
N TRP A 176 -10.64 21.47 12.24
CA TRP A 176 -9.97 21.82 10.99
C TRP A 176 -10.95 21.81 9.78
N PRO A 177 -12.04 22.60 9.79
CA PRO A 177 -13.14 22.47 8.83
C PRO A 177 -12.80 22.89 7.39
N ASN A 178 -11.74 23.68 7.19
CA ASN A 178 -11.36 24.25 5.88
C ASN A 178 -9.97 23.74 5.43
N ILE A 179 -9.63 22.50 5.76
CA ILE A 179 -8.40 21.86 5.27
C ILE A 179 -8.43 21.65 3.76
N ASN A 180 -7.25 21.70 3.15
CA ASN A 180 -7.13 21.37 1.74
C ASN A 180 -7.50 19.89 1.49
N PRO A 181 -7.97 19.55 0.27
CA PRO A 181 -8.45 18.21 -0.02
C PRO A 181 -7.40 17.11 0.17
N PHE A 182 -6.10 17.41 -0.01
CA PHE A 182 -5.01 16.44 0.15
C PHE A 182 -4.80 16.00 1.60
N VAL A 183 -4.87 16.93 2.56
CA VAL A 183 -4.79 16.60 3.99
C VAL A 183 -6.03 15.84 4.46
N ASP A 184 -7.20 16.16 3.89
CA ASP A 184 -8.43 15.40 4.19
C ASP A 184 -8.43 13.99 3.56
N ILE A 185 -7.84 13.79 2.37
CA ILE A 185 -7.59 12.45 1.80
C ILE A 185 -6.67 11.64 2.71
N HIS A 186 -5.59 12.25 3.22
CA HIS A 186 -4.69 11.60 4.17
C HIS A 186 -5.42 11.23 5.48
N ALA A 187 -6.27 12.11 6.01
CA ALA A 187 -7.04 11.84 7.22
C ALA A 187 -8.05 10.69 7.06
N GLU A 188 -8.81 10.63 5.96
CA GLU A 188 -9.70 9.49 5.64
C GLU A 188 -8.88 8.20 5.44
N GLY A 189 -7.68 8.29 4.83
CA GLY A 189 -6.73 7.19 4.75
C GLY A 189 -6.31 6.64 6.13
N ASN A 190 -6.01 7.53 7.08
CA ASN A 190 -5.68 7.15 8.46
C ASN A 190 -6.89 6.53 9.19
N VAL A 191 -8.12 7.02 8.94
CA VAL A 191 -9.36 6.39 9.45
C VAL A 191 -9.52 4.96 8.92
N ILE A 192 -9.27 4.72 7.63
CA ILE A 192 -9.31 3.36 7.04
C ILE A 192 -8.29 2.46 7.75
N ILE A 193 -7.03 2.91 7.90
CA ILE A 193 -5.97 2.09 8.51
C ILE A 193 -6.27 1.81 9.98
N LEU A 194 -6.72 2.79 10.76
CA LEU A 194 -7.07 2.59 12.18
C LEU A 194 -8.25 1.62 12.35
N ASN A 195 -9.26 1.68 11.48
CA ASN A 195 -10.32 0.67 11.44
C ASN A 195 -9.75 -0.73 11.12
N LEU A 196 -8.89 -0.88 10.12
CA LEU A 196 -8.26 -2.17 9.77
C LEU A 196 -7.34 -2.71 10.88
N VAL A 197 -6.60 -1.85 11.58
CA VAL A 197 -5.82 -2.22 12.78
C VAL A 197 -6.75 -2.70 13.90
N SER A 198 -7.91 -2.06 14.10
CA SER A 198 -8.87 -2.49 15.13
C SER A 198 -9.38 -3.92 14.95
N LEU A 199 -9.46 -4.41 13.70
CA LEU A 199 -9.87 -5.78 13.39
C LEU A 199 -8.85 -6.84 13.85
N ARG A 200 -7.58 -6.45 14.10
CA ARG A 200 -6.55 -7.34 14.65
C ARG A 200 -6.82 -7.73 16.11
N PHE A 201 -7.62 -6.94 16.83
CA PHE A 201 -8.07 -7.26 18.18
C PHE A 201 -9.34 -8.11 18.14
N ALA A 202 -9.46 -9.10 19.03
CA ALA A 202 -10.69 -9.86 19.22
C ALA A 202 -11.83 -8.98 19.80
N GLY A 203 -13.06 -9.49 19.69
CA GLY A 203 -14.28 -8.89 20.24
C GLY A 203 -15.18 -8.22 19.20
N GLY A 204 -16.50 -8.42 19.31
CA GLY A 204 -17.51 -7.77 18.47
C GLY A 204 -17.53 -8.16 16.98
N SER A 205 -18.58 -7.74 16.28
CA SER A 205 -18.71 -7.95 14.83
C SER A 205 -17.75 -7.06 14.05
N ALA A 206 -17.13 -7.61 12.99
CA ALA A 206 -16.30 -6.85 12.04
C ALA A 206 -17.13 -6.00 11.07
N GLN A 207 -18.41 -6.33 10.87
CA GLN A 207 -19.32 -5.67 9.91
C GLN A 207 -19.38 -4.13 10.05
N PRO A 208 -19.65 -3.53 11.23
CA PRO A 208 -19.72 -2.07 11.35
C PRO A 208 -18.39 -1.36 11.06
N ILE A 209 -17.25 -2.00 11.35
CA ILE A 209 -15.92 -1.44 11.11
C ILE A 209 -15.61 -1.46 9.61
N LEU A 210 -15.92 -2.56 8.93
CA LEU A 210 -15.75 -2.69 7.48
C LEU A 210 -16.74 -1.79 6.71
N ALA A 211 -17.93 -1.55 7.24
CA ALA A 211 -18.86 -0.56 6.71
C ALA A 211 -18.31 0.88 6.82
N GLU A 212 -17.65 1.25 7.93
CA GLU A 212 -16.95 2.54 8.03
C GLU A 212 -15.75 2.61 7.07
N CYS A 213 -14.96 1.53 6.91
CA CYS A 213 -13.92 1.47 5.88
C CYS A 213 -14.48 1.74 4.47
N LYS A 214 -15.61 1.12 4.12
CA LYS A 214 -16.31 1.35 2.84
C LYS A 214 -16.75 2.82 2.72
N ALA A 215 -17.34 3.38 3.78
CA ALA A 215 -17.78 4.78 3.80
C ALA A 215 -16.61 5.76 3.63
N ALA A 216 -15.48 5.57 4.34
CA ALA A 216 -14.28 6.39 4.23
C ALA A 216 -13.65 6.33 2.83
N ALA A 217 -13.63 5.15 2.21
CA ALA A 217 -13.13 4.98 0.86
C ALA A 217 -14.06 5.65 -0.18
N LEU A 218 -15.39 5.53 -0.05
CA LEU A 218 -16.35 6.29 -0.89
C LEU A 218 -16.17 7.82 -0.71
N ARG A 219 -16.06 8.32 0.52
CA ARG A 219 -15.78 9.74 0.81
C ARG A 219 -14.49 10.22 0.13
N THR A 220 -13.49 9.36 0.02
CA THR A 220 -12.22 9.66 -0.66
C THR A 220 -12.41 9.79 -2.17
N LEU A 221 -13.12 8.86 -2.82
CA LEU A 221 -13.32 8.91 -4.28
C LEU A 221 -14.30 10.02 -4.70
N HIS A 222 -15.43 10.16 -3.99
CA HIS A 222 -16.43 11.20 -4.26
C HIS A 222 -15.83 12.61 -4.22
N LYS A 223 -14.91 12.86 -3.28
CA LYS A 223 -14.20 14.14 -3.15
C LYS A 223 -13.48 14.52 -4.44
N ILE A 224 -12.71 13.61 -5.01
CA ILE A 224 -11.94 13.84 -6.25
C ILE A 224 -12.88 13.92 -7.46
N ASN A 225 -13.92 13.07 -7.49
CA ASN A 225 -14.97 13.13 -8.50
C ASN A 225 -15.74 14.47 -8.53
N SER A 226 -15.68 15.25 -7.44
CA SER A 226 -16.31 16.58 -7.31
C SER A 226 -15.38 17.76 -7.62
N TRP A 227 -14.09 17.53 -7.89
CA TRP A 227 -13.18 18.59 -8.33
C TRP A 227 -13.47 18.98 -9.79
N GLN A 228 -13.17 20.23 -10.14
CA GLN A 228 -13.46 20.76 -11.47
C GLN A 228 -12.45 20.29 -12.53
N ASP A 229 -11.18 20.14 -12.14
CA ASP A 229 -10.07 19.67 -12.96
C ASP A 229 -9.15 18.76 -12.11
N PRO A 230 -9.61 17.53 -11.78
CA PRO A 230 -8.84 16.64 -10.92
C PRO A 230 -7.51 16.22 -11.55
N GLU A 231 -7.40 16.20 -12.87
CA GLU A 231 -6.17 15.89 -13.60
C GLU A 231 -5.08 16.95 -13.35
N THR A 232 -5.41 18.24 -13.44
CA THR A 232 -4.46 19.32 -13.13
C THR A 232 -4.19 19.43 -11.63
N GLU A 233 -5.21 19.28 -10.77
CA GLU A 233 -5.02 19.36 -9.32
C GLU A 233 -4.14 18.22 -8.77
N LEU A 234 -4.29 16.99 -9.29
CA LEU A 234 -3.46 15.84 -8.90
C LEU A 234 -2.09 15.81 -9.59
N LEU A 235 -1.83 16.63 -10.62
CA LEU A 235 -0.55 16.64 -11.34
C LEU A 235 0.63 16.81 -10.38
N TYR A 236 0.52 17.75 -9.44
CA TYR A 236 1.55 18.12 -8.48
C TYR A 236 1.43 17.45 -7.10
N CYS A 237 0.43 16.59 -6.87
CA CYS A 237 0.28 15.93 -5.58
C CYS A 237 1.40 14.91 -5.30
N SER A 238 1.78 14.72 -4.03
CA SER A 238 2.75 13.69 -3.65
C SER A 238 2.25 12.29 -4.01
N ASN A 239 3.18 11.37 -4.29
CA ASN A 239 2.88 9.94 -4.44
C ASN A 239 2.05 9.37 -3.27
N TYR A 240 2.19 9.90 -2.04
CA TYR A 240 1.39 9.48 -0.89
C TYR A 240 -0.12 9.68 -1.11
N VAL A 241 -0.50 10.81 -1.71
CA VAL A 241 -1.92 11.09 -2.04
C VAL A 241 -2.41 10.08 -3.07
N VAL A 242 -1.61 9.84 -4.12
CA VAL A 242 -1.92 8.83 -5.16
C VAL A 242 -2.12 7.44 -4.57
N VAL A 243 -1.27 7.03 -3.63
CA VAL A 243 -1.37 5.73 -2.94
C VAL A 243 -2.66 5.64 -2.12
N HIS A 244 -3.02 6.66 -1.34
CA HIS A 244 -4.29 6.66 -0.59
C HIS A 244 -5.52 6.58 -1.50
N ILE A 245 -5.52 7.28 -2.63
CA ILE A 245 -6.60 7.21 -3.64
C ILE A 245 -6.70 5.79 -4.20
N ALA A 246 -5.57 5.21 -4.60
CA ALA A 246 -5.54 3.87 -5.15
C ALA A 246 -5.95 2.78 -4.14
N TYR A 247 -5.53 2.92 -2.89
CA TYR A 247 -5.90 2.00 -1.81
C TYR A 247 -7.39 2.11 -1.46
N ALA A 248 -7.97 3.31 -1.44
CA ALA A 248 -9.42 3.48 -1.30
C ALA A 248 -10.19 2.79 -2.44
N ALA A 249 -9.75 2.97 -3.68
CA ALA A 249 -10.40 2.37 -4.85
C ALA A 249 -10.33 0.82 -4.85
N VAL A 250 -9.17 0.25 -4.54
CA VAL A 250 -8.97 -1.20 -4.40
C VAL A 250 -9.80 -1.77 -3.24
N LEU A 251 -9.81 -1.10 -2.09
CA LEU A 251 -10.56 -1.51 -0.92
C LEU A 251 -12.07 -1.60 -1.19
N LEU A 252 -12.63 -0.63 -1.93
CA LEU A 252 -14.06 -0.66 -2.29
C LEU A 252 -14.43 -1.91 -3.08
N ILE A 253 -13.64 -2.27 -4.09
CA ILE A 253 -13.83 -3.50 -4.88
C ILE A 253 -13.82 -4.72 -3.96
N GLN A 254 -12.80 -4.85 -3.11
CA GLN A 254 -12.62 -6.01 -2.24
C GLN A 254 -13.73 -6.14 -1.20
N LEU A 255 -14.22 -5.02 -0.64
CA LEU A 255 -15.34 -5.03 0.29
C LEU A 255 -16.66 -5.39 -0.41
N GLU A 256 -16.94 -4.86 -1.60
CA GLU A 256 -18.15 -5.24 -2.34
C GLU A 256 -18.16 -6.72 -2.74
N GLN A 257 -17.03 -7.24 -3.24
CA GLN A 257 -16.89 -8.68 -3.54
C GLN A 257 -17.20 -9.56 -2.31
N ARG A 258 -16.79 -9.12 -1.11
CA ARG A 258 -16.99 -9.87 0.15
C ARG A 258 -18.40 -9.70 0.74
N PHE A 259 -19.09 -8.58 0.50
CA PHE A 259 -20.39 -8.29 1.12
C PHE A 259 -21.61 -8.51 0.23
N GLN A 260 -21.48 -8.32 -1.08
CA GLN A 260 -22.61 -8.31 -2.01
C GLN A 260 -22.55 -9.42 -3.06
N HIS A 261 -21.61 -10.37 -2.92
CA HIS A 261 -21.33 -11.43 -3.90
C HIS A 261 -21.05 -10.89 -5.33
N GLY A 262 -20.59 -9.65 -5.43
CA GLY A 262 -20.35 -8.94 -6.69
C GLY A 262 -20.04 -7.46 -6.42
N VAL A 263 -19.51 -6.77 -7.43
CA VAL A 263 -19.25 -5.32 -7.33
C VAL A 263 -20.30 -4.57 -8.13
N SER A 264 -20.97 -3.62 -7.48
CA SER A 264 -22.00 -2.78 -8.09
C SER A 264 -21.46 -1.99 -9.29
N ALA A 265 -22.33 -1.71 -10.26
CA ALA A 265 -21.95 -0.96 -11.46
C ALA A 265 -21.47 0.46 -11.15
N GLU A 266 -22.06 1.09 -10.13
CA GLU A 266 -21.67 2.41 -9.61
C GLU A 266 -20.23 2.41 -9.06
N VAL A 267 -19.91 1.49 -8.14
CA VAL A 267 -18.53 1.37 -7.61
C VAL A 267 -17.52 1.00 -8.69
N LYS A 268 -17.89 0.14 -9.65
CA LYS A 268 -17.03 -0.13 -10.83
C LYS A 268 -16.77 1.13 -11.65
N ALA A 269 -17.78 1.96 -11.90
CA ALA A 269 -17.65 3.19 -12.67
C ALA A 269 -16.78 4.23 -11.95
N ASP A 270 -16.99 4.45 -10.65
CA ASP A 270 -16.17 5.37 -9.86
C ASP A 270 -14.71 4.94 -9.80
N VAL A 271 -14.44 3.65 -9.58
CA VAL A 271 -13.09 3.12 -9.50
C VAL A 271 -12.38 3.16 -10.86
N LEU A 272 -13.10 2.94 -11.97
CA LEU A 272 -12.55 3.14 -13.32
C LEU A 272 -12.24 4.61 -13.61
N ARG A 273 -13.14 5.53 -13.25
CA ARG A 273 -12.91 6.99 -13.39
C ARG A 273 -11.68 7.45 -12.60
N MET A 274 -11.47 6.94 -11.39
CA MET A 274 -10.22 7.19 -10.64
C MET A 274 -8.98 6.68 -11.39
N ALA A 275 -9.06 5.49 -12.00
CA ALA A 275 -7.94 4.94 -12.77
C ALA A 275 -7.66 5.72 -14.06
N GLU A 276 -8.68 6.30 -14.68
CA GLU A 276 -8.54 7.19 -15.85
C GLU A 276 -7.86 8.51 -15.45
N ILE A 277 -8.32 9.18 -14.40
CA ILE A 277 -7.71 10.40 -13.85
C ILE A 277 -6.24 10.14 -13.50
N LEU A 278 -5.94 9.06 -12.75
CA LEU A 278 -4.57 8.71 -12.39
C LEU A 278 -3.70 8.37 -13.61
N GLU A 279 -4.27 7.83 -14.68
CA GLU A 279 -3.52 7.58 -15.92
C GLU A 279 -3.18 8.89 -16.65
N VAL A 280 -4.10 9.87 -16.70
CA VAL A 280 -3.83 11.19 -17.28
C VAL A 280 -2.79 11.95 -16.46
N VAL A 281 -2.95 11.99 -15.13
CA VAL A 281 -1.95 12.52 -14.19
C VAL A 281 -0.59 11.85 -14.42
N GLY A 282 -0.58 10.52 -14.57
CA GLY A 282 0.64 9.75 -14.79
C GLY A 282 1.34 10.03 -16.11
N LYS A 283 0.59 10.24 -17.20
CA LYS A 283 1.11 10.64 -18.52
C LYS A 283 1.69 12.05 -18.53
N ASN A 284 1.15 12.96 -17.70
CA ASN A 284 1.56 14.36 -17.64
C ASN A 284 2.73 14.64 -16.67
N ARG A 285 3.12 13.66 -15.84
CA ARG A 285 4.30 13.77 -14.96
C ARG A 285 5.60 13.54 -15.74
N SER A 286 6.66 14.24 -15.35
CA SER A 286 8.00 14.12 -15.97
C SER A 286 8.65 12.74 -15.82
N ASN A 287 8.16 11.91 -14.90
CA ASN A 287 8.67 10.57 -14.67
C ASN A 287 7.99 9.58 -15.64
N ALA A 288 8.76 8.97 -16.54
CA ALA A 288 8.28 7.99 -17.51
C ALA A 288 7.49 6.82 -16.89
N PHE A 289 7.77 6.49 -15.63
CA PHE A 289 6.95 5.62 -14.80
C PHE A 289 6.65 6.33 -13.47
N SER A 290 5.38 6.66 -13.24
CA SER A 290 4.94 7.37 -12.03
C SER A 290 4.04 6.48 -11.16
N ALA A 291 3.90 6.81 -9.88
CA ALA A 291 2.96 6.14 -8.99
C ALA A 291 1.53 6.17 -9.54
N ALA A 292 1.12 7.28 -10.16
CA ALA A 292 -0.21 7.42 -10.74
C ALA A 292 -0.40 6.46 -11.93
N THR A 293 0.59 6.36 -12.81
CA THR A 293 0.60 5.38 -13.92
C THR A 293 0.52 3.94 -13.41
N LEU A 294 1.35 3.58 -12.42
CA LEU A 294 1.40 2.25 -11.83
C LEU A 294 0.05 1.85 -11.19
N HIS A 295 -0.51 2.74 -10.38
CA HIS A 295 -1.77 2.49 -9.69
C HIS A 295 -2.97 2.46 -10.65
N ALA A 296 -3.01 3.35 -11.65
CA ALA A 296 -4.03 3.31 -12.70
C ALA A 296 -4.06 1.95 -13.42
N GLN A 297 -2.89 1.44 -13.85
CA GLN A 297 -2.80 0.13 -14.50
C GLN A 297 -3.24 -1.01 -13.57
N ARG A 298 -2.83 -0.98 -12.29
CA ARG A 298 -3.24 -1.99 -11.29
C ARG A 298 -4.76 -2.00 -11.09
N ILE A 299 -5.40 -0.83 -10.97
CA ILE A 299 -6.85 -0.71 -10.82
C ILE A 299 -7.58 -1.21 -12.08
N LYS A 300 -7.15 -0.80 -13.28
CA LYS A 300 -7.76 -1.28 -14.55
C LYS A 300 -7.68 -2.80 -14.69
N ARG A 301 -6.51 -3.41 -14.36
CA ARG A 301 -6.34 -4.87 -14.35
C ARG A 301 -7.25 -5.56 -13.32
N LEU A 302 -7.36 -5.00 -12.11
CA LEU A 302 -8.27 -5.50 -11.08
C LEU A 302 -9.73 -5.47 -11.55
N VAL A 303 -10.21 -4.36 -12.12
CA VAL A 303 -11.61 -4.28 -12.62
C VAL A 303 -11.84 -5.22 -13.81
N ALA A 304 -10.86 -5.39 -14.69
CA ALA A 304 -10.95 -6.31 -15.82
C ALA A 304 -11.14 -7.77 -15.37
N SER A 305 -10.44 -8.23 -14.31
CA SER A 305 -10.62 -9.59 -13.79
C SER A 305 -11.95 -9.83 -13.06
N LEU A 306 -12.73 -8.78 -12.76
CA LEU A 306 -14.11 -8.88 -12.27
C LEU A 306 -15.15 -9.09 -13.38
N SER A 307 -14.73 -9.08 -14.63
CA SER A 307 -15.60 -9.32 -15.78
C SER A 307 -15.43 -10.76 -16.23
N PRO A 308 -16.51 -11.49 -16.57
CA PRO A 308 -16.36 -12.83 -17.15
C PRO A 308 -15.50 -12.74 -18.42
N PRO A 309 -14.62 -13.72 -18.69
CA PRO A 309 -13.88 -13.74 -19.93
C PRO A 309 -14.86 -13.68 -21.11
N PRO A 310 -14.55 -12.94 -22.18
CA PRO A 310 -15.43 -12.86 -23.34
C PRO A 310 -15.70 -14.27 -23.84
N GLN A 311 -16.97 -14.68 -23.88
CA GLN A 311 -17.34 -15.97 -24.42
C GLN A 311 -16.77 -16.06 -25.84
N PRO A 312 -16.04 -17.14 -26.20
CA PRO A 312 -15.63 -17.33 -27.58
C PRO A 312 -16.89 -17.28 -28.44
N ALA A 313 -16.91 -16.39 -29.42
CA ALA A 313 -18.09 -16.16 -30.24
C ALA A 313 -18.58 -17.50 -30.76
N ALA A 314 -19.84 -17.84 -30.44
CA ALA A 314 -20.43 -19.10 -30.88
C ALA A 314 -20.23 -19.20 -32.40
N PRO A 315 -19.62 -20.29 -32.91
CA PRO A 315 -19.41 -20.42 -34.33
C PRO A 315 -20.77 -20.28 -35.01
N LEU A 316 -20.85 -19.33 -35.95
CA LEU A 316 -22.03 -19.16 -36.80
C LEU A 316 -22.35 -20.53 -37.37
N ALA A 317 -23.54 -21.05 -37.07
CA ALA A 317 -23.97 -22.33 -37.59
C ALA A 317 -24.06 -22.18 -39.12
N GLU A 318 -23.09 -22.74 -39.83
CA GLU A 318 -23.13 -22.81 -41.28
C GLU A 318 -24.32 -23.69 -41.68
N ASP A 319 -25.33 -23.03 -42.24
CA ASP A 319 -26.54 -23.66 -42.77
C ASP A 319 -26.20 -24.44 -44.05
N THR A 320 -25.52 -25.57 -43.87
CA THR A 320 -25.12 -26.52 -44.92
C THR A 320 -26.26 -27.47 -45.26
N SER A 321 -27.46 -26.91 -45.43
CA SER A 321 -28.54 -27.56 -46.15
C SER A 321 -28.43 -27.24 -47.65
N LEU A 322 -27.63 -28.03 -48.40
CA LEU A 322 -27.81 -28.38 -49.83
C LEU A 322 -26.56 -29.06 -50.45
N PHE A 323 -26.79 -30.09 -51.28
CA PHE A 323 -25.87 -30.79 -52.19
C PHE A 323 -24.60 -31.48 -51.65
N TRP A 324 -24.67 -32.81 -51.44
CA TRP A 324 -24.11 -33.80 -52.40
C TRP A 324 -24.56 -35.24 -52.07
N SER A 325 -24.56 -36.14 -53.07
CA SER A 325 -25.28 -37.43 -52.99
C SER A 325 -24.43 -38.68 -53.36
N GLY A 326 -23.87 -39.34 -52.34
CA GLY A 326 -23.38 -40.75 -52.31
C GLY A 326 -22.19 -41.13 -53.21
N PRO A 327 -21.74 -42.42 -53.21
CA PRO A 327 -21.99 -43.55 -52.30
C PRO A 327 -20.65 -44.23 -51.82
N PRO A 328 -20.57 -45.53 -51.46
CA PRO A 328 -20.86 -46.13 -50.14
C PRO A 328 -19.63 -46.70 -49.36
N MET A 329 -19.80 -46.93 -48.05
CA MET A 329 -18.97 -47.79 -47.15
C MET A 329 -19.00 -49.29 -47.57
N PRO A 330 -18.04 -50.19 -47.22
CA PRO A 330 -17.57 -50.51 -45.83
C PRO A 330 -16.08 -51.03 -45.77
N PRO A 331 -15.55 -51.78 -44.76
CA PRO A 331 -16.08 -52.20 -43.44
C PRO A 331 -15.16 -51.95 -42.21
N THR A 332 -15.64 -52.39 -41.04
CA THR A 332 -15.11 -52.20 -39.67
C THR A 332 -14.13 -53.30 -39.18
N PHE A 333 -13.67 -53.16 -37.92
CA PHE A 333 -12.95 -54.12 -37.01
C PHE A 333 -11.41 -54.07 -37.00
N PRO A 334 -10.75 -54.48 -35.88
CA PRO A 334 -11.03 -54.15 -34.47
C PRO A 334 -9.76 -53.71 -33.70
N ALA A 335 -9.92 -53.24 -32.46
CA ALA A 335 -8.79 -52.97 -31.55
C ALA A 335 -8.27 -54.26 -30.87
N PRO A 336 -6.96 -54.36 -30.55
CA PRO A 336 -6.43 -55.32 -29.60
C PRO A 336 -5.91 -54.64 -28.32
N SER A 337 -6.41 -55.09 -27.17
CA SER A 337 -5.79 -54.89 -25.86
C SER A 337 -4.97 -56.12 -25.47
N LEU A 338 -3.81 -55.93 -24.83
CA LEU A 338 -2.94 -56.87 -24.09
C LEU A 338 -1.59 -56.14 -23.86
N GLY A 339 -0.84 -56.27 -22.75
CA GLY A 339 -1.10 -56.93 -21.47
C GLY A 339 0.21 -57.19 -20.69
N SER A 340 0.16 -57.03 -19.35
CA SER A 340 1.04 -57.65 -18.34
C SER A 340 2.55 -57.28 -18.20
N SER A 341 2.90 -56.75 -17.02
CA SER A 341 3.95 -57.18 -16.06
C SER A 341 5.41 -57.43 -16.50
N CYS A 342 6.38 -56.80 -15.79
CA CYS A 342 7.38 -57.50 -14.96
C CYS A 342 8.30 -56.57 -14.11
N LEU A 343 8.71 -57.06 -12.94
CA LEU A 343 9.77 -56.63 -12.01
C LEU A 343 10.71 -57.84 -11.77
N PRO A 344 11.79 -57.82 -10.93
CA PRO A 344 12.70 -56.78 -10.42
C PRO A 344 14.14 -57.10 -10.97
N PRO A 345 15.30 -57.24 -10.26
CA PRO A 345 15.78 -56.81 -8.93
C PRO A 345 17.11 -55.95 -8.94
N PRO A 346 18.29 -56.29 -8.34
CA PRO A 346 18.76 -55.45 -7.22
C PRO A 346 20.23 -54.93 -7.24
N LEU A 347 20.56 -54.23 -6.14
CA LEU A 347 21.80 -53.54 -5.69
C LEU A 347 23.11 -54.38 -5.67
N PRO A 348 24.28 -53.71 -5.54
CA PRO A 348 24.93 -53.52 -4.21
C PRO A 348 25.34 -52.04 -3.96
N GLU A 349 25.21 -51.45 -2.77
CA GLU A 349 25.85 -51.69 -1.46
C GLU A 349 27.35 -51.33 -1.34
N HIS A 350 27.64 -50.25 -0.61
CA HIS A 350 28.69 -50.12 0.43
C HIS A 350 28.31 -48.92 1.34
N THR A 351 27.84 -49.09 2.59
CA THR A 351 28.62 -49.15 3.86
C THR A 351 29.84 -48.20 3.94
N SER A 352 30.14 -47.45 5.02
CA SER A 352 29.44 -47.07 6.29
C SER A 352 30.30 -45.97 7.01
N ALA A 353 30.03 -45.33 8.15
CA ALA A 353 28.97 -45.40 9.19
C ALA A 353 28.90 -44.08 10.02
N ALA A 354 27.79 -43.90 10.77
CA ALA A 354 27.63 -43.16 12.05
C ALA A 354 27.88 -41.62 12.15
N GLY A 355 26.96 -40.82 12.72
CA GLY A 355 25.57 -41.13 13.15
C GLY A 355 24.92 -40.06 14.05
N PHE A 356 23.59 -40.19 14.27
CA PHE A 356 22.71 -39.44 15.21
C PHE A 356 22.63 -37.90 15.00
N LEU A 357 21.50 -37.15 15.03
CA LEU A 357 20.02 -37.29 15.03
C LEU A 357 19.48 -35.87 14.66
N ASP A 358 18.26 -35.59 14.20
CA ASP A 358 17.03 -36.38 13.91
C ASP A 358 16.17 -35.68 12.81
N ALA A 359 15.02 -36.27 12.46
CA ALA A 359 13.77 -35.75 11.83
C ALA A 359 13.76 -34.55 10.84
N THR A 360 13.05 -34.77 9.73
CA THR A 360 12.82 -33.91 8.54
C THR A 360 11.74 -32.83 8.73
N PRO A 361 11.57 -31.87 7.79
CA PRO A 361 10.65 -32.10 6.66
C PRO A 361 11.05 -31.45 5.32
N GLN A 362 11.11 -32.21 4.22
CA GLN A 362 10.98 -31.69 2.86
C GLN A 362 10.47 -32.77 1.89
N GLU A 363 9.89 -32.33 0.77
CA GLU A 363 9.36 -33.13 -0.37
C GLU A 363 8.00 -33.83 -0.14
N LEU A 364 7.01 -33.74 -1.04
CA LEU A 364 6.74 -32.82 -2.18
C LEU A 364 5.26 -33.01 -2.60
N ALA A 365 4.80 -32.27 -3.64
CA ALA A 365 3.60 -32.57 -4.46
C ALA A 365 2.21 -32.30 -3.80
N ASP A 366 1.17 -31.80 -4.49
CA ASP A 366 1.06 -31.12 -5.80
C ASP A 366 -0.34 -30.46 -5.96
N VAL A 367 -0.53 -29.67 -7.03
CA VAL A 367 -1.80 -29.15 -7.61
C VAL A 367 -2.74 -28.25 -6.76
N GLY A 368 -3.15 -27.11 -7.33
CA GLY A 368 -4.40 -26.40 -6.96
C GLY A 368 -5.56 -26.78 -7.91
N PRO A 369 -6.57 -25.91 -8.18
CA PRO A 369 -7.05 -24.74 -7.42
C PRO A 369 -8.57 -24.79 -7.13
N LEU A 370 -9.07 -23.88 -6.26
CA LEU A 370 -10.48 -23.41 -6.22
C LEU A 370 -11.64 -24.44 -6.12
N ALA A 371 -11.72 -25.15 -5.00
CA ALA A 371 -12.96 -25.64 -4.35
C ALA A 371 -12.58 -26.04 -2.90
N GLU A 372 -13.41 -25.95 -1.85
CA GLU A 372 -14.87 -25.80 -1.76
C GLU A 372 -15.28 -24.69 -0.78
N PHE A 373 -16.44 -24.07 -1.03
CA PHE A 373 -17.14 -23.26 -0.02
C PHE A 373 -18.14 -24.14 0.74
N ALA A 374 -18.36 -23.77 2.02
CA ALA A 374 -19.44 -24.23 2.90
C ALA A 374 -19.33 -25.63 3.56
N SER A 375 -18.95 -25.62 4.83
CA SER A 375 -19.73 -26.33 5.85
C SER A 375 -20.09 -25.37 7.00
N SER A 376 -21.24 -25.62 7.62
CA SER A 376 -21.89 -24.76 8.61
C SER A 376 -21.22 -24.78 10.00
N ASP A 377 -21.47 -23.72 10.78
CA ASP A 377 -21.28 -23.67 12.24
C ASP A 377 -19.89 -24.03 12.79
N ALA A 378 -18.90 -23.14 12.60
CA ALA A 378 -17.68 -23.16 13.39
C ALA A 378 -17.05 -21.77 13.61
N SER A 379 -16.29 -21.68 14.69
CA SER A 379 -15.48 -20.56 15.19
C SER A 379 -14.71 -19.74 14.15
N TRP A 380 -14.72 -18.42 14.31
CA TRP A 380 -13.83 -17.48 13.64
C TRP A 380 -12.38 -17.59 14.17
N SER A 381 -11.64 -18.59 13.72
CA SER A 381 -10.19 -18.71 13.95
C SER A 381 -9.42 -18.24 12.71
N PHE A 382 -8.70 -17.12 12.83
CA PHE A 382 -7.62 -16.80 11.90
C PHE A 382 -6.47 -17.81 12.10
N PRO A 383 -5.77 -18.26 11.03
CA PRO A 383 -4.67 -19.21 11.17
C PRO A 383 -3.54 -18.65 12.05
N THR A 384 -3.13 -19.43 13.06
CA THR A 384 -2.11 -19.03 14.05
C THR A 384 -0.67 -19.00 13.51
N GLU A 385 -0.45 -19.41 12.26
CA GLU A 385 0.87 -19.41 11.61
C GLU A 385 1.27 -18.04 11.03
N PHE A 386 0.39 -17.04 11.10
CA PHE A 386 0.61 -15.66 10.59
C PHE A 386 1.56 -14.79 11.44
N ASN A 387 2.32 -15.35 12.38
CA ASN A 387 2.81 -14.60 13.55
C ASN A 387 4.26 -14.09 13.48
N ASP A 388 5.09 -14.54 12.51
CA ASP A 388 6.56 -14.30 12.57
C ASP A 388 7.24 -13.82 11.26
N TYR A 389 6.50 -13.44 10.21
CA TYR A 389 7.10 -12.85 9.00
C TYR A 389 6.54 -11.47 8.65
N ALA A 390 7.43 -10.62 8.13
CA ALA A 390 7.22 -9.19 7.96
C ALA A 390 5.97 -8.85 7.14
N LEU A 391 5.28 -7.77 7.53
CA LEU A 391 4.19 -7.18 6.77
C LEU A 391 4.72 -6.29 5.63
N PRO A 392 4.61 -6.69 4.36
CA PRO A 392 4.17 -5.77 3.33
C PRO A 392 2.64 -5.61 3.49
N MET A 393 2.12 -4.39 3.37
CA MET A 393 0.65 -4.19 3.35
C MET A 393 0.02 -4.93 2.15
N MET A 394 0.80 -5.26 1.11
CA MET A 394 0.38 -6.13 0.00
C MET A 394 -0.07 -7.53 0.47
N GLY A 395 0.51 -8.08 1.54
CA GLY A 395 0.18 -9.43 2.03
C GLY A 395 -1.22 -9.53 2.64
N LEU A 396 -1.71 -8.45 3.28
CA LEU A 396 -3.09 -8.35 3.76
C LEU A 396 -4.14 -8.28 2.64
N TRP A 397 -3.70 -8.01 1.40
CA TRP A 397 -4.57 -7.85 0.23
C TRP A 397 -4.51 -9.01 -0.77
N GLY A 398 -3.72 -10.07 -0.49
CA GLY A 398 -3.78 -11.35 -1.21
C GLY A 398 -3.55 -11.25 -2.71
N TRP A 399 -2.47 -10.60 -3.14
CA TRP A 399 -2.11 -10.51 -4.55
C TRP A 399 -1.33 -11.77 -5.00
N PRO A 400 -1.74 -12.46 -6.08
CA PRO A 400 -0.89 -13.46 -6.70
C PRO A 400 0.28 -12.75 -7.40
N GLU A 401 1.49 -13.28 -7.23
CA GLU A 401 2.64 -12.80 -8.02
C GLU A 401 2.44 -13.14 -9.50
N PRO A 402 2.83 -12.25 -10.43
CA PRO A 402 2.80 -12.56 -11.84
C PRO A 402 3.92 -13.56 -12.17
N GLY A 403 3.57 -14.85 -12.20
CA GLY A 403 4.46 -15.90 -12.70
C GLY A 403 4.78 -15.67 -14.18
N TRP A 404 5.98 -15.16 -14.47
CA TRP A 404 6.53 -15.12 -15.81
C TRP A 404 7.37 -16.37 -16.05
N ASN A 405 6.99 -17.16 -17.05
CA ASN A 405 7.83 -18.24 -17.55
C ASN A 405 9.08 -17.63 -18.22
N GLU A 406 10.25 -17.80 -17.62
CA GLU A 406 11.52 -17.68 -18.34
C GLU A 406 11.65 -18.87 -19.31
N GLY A 407 11.42 -18.62 -20.59
CA GLY A 407 11.45 -19.65 -21.63
C GLY A 407 11.58 -19.04 -23.02
N GLY A 408 12.81 -18.70 -23.41
CA GLY A 408 13.07 -17.98 -24.66
C GLY A 408 14.55 -17.77 -24.97
N GLU A 409 15.35 -18.84 -24.99
CA GLU A 409 16.70 -18.78 -25.57
C GLU A 409 16.62 -18.43 -27.06
N ALA A 410 17.04 -17.21 -27.42
CA ALA A 410 17.28 -16.83 -28.80
C ALA A 410 18.75 -17.13 -29.15
N ALA A 411 18.97 -18.25 -29.83
CA ALA A 411 20.30 -18.59 -30.36
C ALA A 411 20.72 -17.59 -31.45
N HIS A 412 21.82 -16.86 -31.22
CA HIS A 412 22.48 -16.08 -32.27
C HIS A 412 23.44 -16.97 -33.07
N ALA A 413 23.06 -17.21 -34.33
CA ALA A 413 23.99 -17.57 -35.40
C ALA A 413 24.16 -16.33 -36.31
N GLY A 414 25.39 -16.00 -36.68
CA GLY A 414 25.74 -14.81 -37.46
C GLY A 414 27.13 -14.29 -37.10
#